data_AF-A0A248ZY21-F1
#
_entry.id   AF-A0A248ZY21-F1
#
_cell.length_a   1.000
_cell.length_b   1.000
_cell.length_c   1.000
_cell.angle_alpha   90.00
_cell.angle_beta   90.00
_cell.angle_gamma   90.00
#
_symmetry.space_group_name_H-M   'P 1'
#
loop_
_entity.id
_entity.type
_entity.pdbx_description
1 polymer ?
#
loop_
_entity_poly.entity_id
_entity_poly.type
_entity_poly.pdbx_seq_one_letter_code
_entity_poly.pdbx_strand_id
1 'polypeptide(L)'
;MSSLIHDVQQHYSGADVVSFAFDYETVRLDKGDIKKKDIIYNYRYAGGDVSMYELTGKQLKQYMEWSADYFDTIQAGDKDYRYNAVRGKSKYVTFDLFGGVSYNIDLRNPSGSKIVDLKLANGSLITDDGKYKVGMNSYRFGQLTKKGGIWEGQ
;
A
#
# COMPACT_ATOMS: atom_id res chain seq x y z
N MET A 1 -8.04 11.68 -2.12
CA MET A 1 -6.81 11.74 -2.94
C MET A 1 -6.29 10.35 -3.26
N SER A 2 -6.07 9.48 -2.25
CA SER A 2 -5.72 8.07 -2.47
C SER A 2 -6.66 7.36 -3.45
N SER A 3 -7.98 7.53 -3.27
CA SER A 3 -8.99 6.97 -4.18
C SER A 3 -8.76 7.37 -5.64
N LEU A 4 -8.56 8.67 -5.93
CA LEU A 4 -8.30 9.15 -7.28
C LEU A 4 -7.05 8.51 -7.91
N ILE A 5 -5.96 8.40 -7.16
CA ILE A 5 -4.72 7.78 -7.68
C ILE A 5 -4.96 6.30 -7.96
N HIS A 6 -5.61 5.59 -7.06
CA HIS A 6 -5.95 4.18 -7.25
C HIS A 6 -6.87 3.97 -8.45
N ASP A 7 -7.90 4.81 -8.63
CA ASP A 7 -8.83 4.73 -9.77
C ASP A 7 -8.08 4.92 -11.10
N VAL A 8 -7.17 5.89 -11.16
CA VAL A 8 -6.31 6.12 -12.34
C VAL A 8 -5.39 4.92 -12.59
N GLN A 9 -4.70 4.42 -11.55
CA GLN A 9 -3.83 3.25 -11.69
C GLN A 9 -4.62 2.04 -12.22
N GLN A 10 -5.80 1.77 -11.68
CA GLN A 10 -6.64 0.65 -12.11
C GLN A 10 -7.15 0.83 -13.53
N HIS A 11 -7.66 2.02 -13.86
CA HIS A 11 -8.20 2.31 -15.18
C HIS A 11 -7.17 2.05 -16.29
N TYR A 12 -5.92 2.47 -16.09
CA TYR A 12 -4.87 2.32 -17.11
C TYR A 12 -4.14 0.98 -17.07
N SER A 13 -4.08 0.29 -15.92
CA SER A 13 -3.36 -0.98 -15.80
C SER A 13 -4.25 -2.22 -15.99
N GLY A 14 -5.56 -2.12 -15.76
CA GLY A 14 -6.45 -3.28 -15.67
C GLY A 14 -6.15 -4.21 -14.50
N ALA A 15 -5.48 -3.71 -13.45
CA ALA A 15 -5.17 -4.47 -12.24
C ALA A 15 -6.42 -4.77 -11.40
N ASP A 16 -6.41 -5.92 -10.71
CA ASP A 16 -7.40 -6.25 -9.69
C ASP A 16 -7.19 -5.40 -8.43
N VAL A 17 -5.91 -5.21 -8.07
CA VAL A 17 -5.47 -4.45 -6.89
C VAL A 17 -4.34 -3.52 -7.29
N VAL A 18 -4.31 -2.30 -6.76
CA VAL A 18 -3.19 -1.37 -6.97
C VAL A 18 -2.64 -0.91 -5.63
N SER A 19 -1.34 -0.61 -5.56
CA SER A 19 -0.74 -0.03 -4.38
C SER A 19 -0.03 1.28 -4.67
N PHE A 20 -0.04 2.17 -3.66
CA PHE A 20 0.54 3.49 -3.74
C PHE A 20 0.94 4.03 -2.38
N ALA A 21 2.17 4.56 -2.25
CA ALA A 21 2.63 5.29 -1.06
C ALA A 21 2.70 6.79 -1.34
N PHE A 22 2.26 7.58 -0.36
CA PHE A 22 2.47 9.01 -0.34
C PHE A 22 3.75 9.34 0.43
N ASP A 23 4.58 10.24 -0.12
CA ASP A 23 5.86 10.61 0.49
C ASP A 23 5.72 11.53 1.73
N TYR A 24 4.56 12.14 1.94
CA TYR A 24 4.31 13.04 3.06
C TYR A 24 2.82 13.11 3.42
N GLU A 25 2.52 13.44 4.67
CA GLU A 25 1.17 13.36 5.25
C GLU A 25 0.22 14.48 4.78
N THR A 26 0.76 15.57 4.23
CA THR A 26 0.00 16.78 3.85
C THR A 26 -0.46 16.82 2.39
N VAL A 27 -0.35 15.68 1.69
CA VAL A 27 -0.84 15.50 0.31
C VAL A 27 -2.31 15.91 0.23
N ARG A 28 -2.61 16.80 -0.72
CA ARG A 28 -3.97 17.30 -0.95
C ARG A 28 -4.16 17.72 -2.40
N LEU A 29 -5.41 17.58 -2.85
CA LEU A 29 -5.87 18.14 -4.11
C LEU A 29 -7.14 18.92 -3.80
N ASP A 30 -6.99 20.24 -3.70
CA ASP A 30 -8.08 21.14 -3.33
C ASP A 30 -9.12 21.22 -4.45
N LYS A 31 -10.40 21.41 -4.08
CA LYS A 31 -11.49 21.56 -5.05
C LYS A 31 -11.27 22.81 -5.90
N GLY A 32 -11.40 22.68 -7.22
CA GLY A 32 -11.30 23.77 -8.18
C GLY A 32 -10.45 23.38 -9.38
N ASP A 33 -9.87 24.37 -10.04
CA ASP A 33 -9.00 24.15 -11.20
C ASP A 33 -7.75 23.36 -10.82
N ILE A 34 -7.52 22.24 -11.50
CA ILE A 34 -6.32 21.42 -11.32
C ILE A 34 -5.21 21.98 -12.21
N LYS A 35 -4.11 22.43 -11.59
CA LYS A 35 -2.93 22.94 -12.29
C LYS A 35 -1.84 21.88 -12.32
N LYS A 36 -0.92 21.96 -13.30
CA LYS A 36 0.23 21.04 -13.39
C LYS A 36 1.04 20.95 -12.10
N LYS A 37 1.19 22.08 -11.37
CA LYS A 37 1.87 22.12 -10.08
C LYS A 37 1.20 21.25 -9.02
N ASP A 38 -0.13 21.08 -9.09
CA ASP A 38 -0.90 20.31 -8.10
C ASP A 38 -0.71 18.80 -8.35
N ILE A 39 -0.58 18.41 -9.62
CA ILE A 39 -0.23 17.04 -10.02
C ILE A 39 1.19 16.71 -9.54
N ILE A 40 2.18 17.54 -9.90
CA ILE A 40 3.58 17.34 -9.52
C ILE A 40 3.75 17.41 -8.00
N TYR A 41 2.98 18.23 -7.29
CA TYR A 41 3.01 18.27 -5.84
C TYR A 41 2.70 16.86 -5.29
N ASN A 42 1.57 16.28 -5.67
CA ASN A 42 1.10 15.01 -5.12
C ASN A 42 1.82 13.77 -5.67
N TYR A 43 2.48 13.87 -6.84
CA TYR A 43 3.32 12.82 -7.40
C TYR A 43 4.67 13.38 -7.87
N ARG A 44 5.67 13.34 -6.99
CA ARG A 44 7.01 13.88 -7.24
C ARG A 44 8.01 12.86 -7.76
N TYR A 45 7.75 11.57 -7.52
CA TYR A 45 8.67 10.52 -7.89
C TYR A 45 8.40 10.05 -9.32
N ALA A 46 9.22 10.52 -10.25
CA ALA A 46 9.20 10.07 -11.64
C ALA A 46 9.93 8.73 -11.88
N GLY A 47 10.40 8.07 -10.80
CA GLY A 47 11.10 6.80 -10.87
C GLY A 47 10.16 5.61 -10.70
N GLY A 48 10.30 4.60 -11.55
CA GLY A 48 9.55 3.34 -11.46
C GLY A 48 8.14 3.46 -12.03
N ASP A 49 7.89 2.68 -13.08
CA ASP A 49 6.56 2.51 -13.63
C ASP A 49 5.68 1.73 -12.64
N VAL A 50 4.36 1.97 -12.70
CA VAL A 50 3.39 1.04 -12.13
C VAL A 50 3.44 -0.22 -12.98
N SER A 51 4.10 -1.24 -12.46
CA SER A 51 4.27 -2.53 -13.09
C SER A 51 3.24 -3.52 -12.56
N MET A 52 2.81 -4.41 -13.44
CA MET A 52 1.84 -5.45 -13.13
C MET A 52 2.55 -6.74 -12.71
N TYR A 53 2.17 -7.25 -11.54
CA TYR A 53 2.68 -8.52 -11.00
C TYR A 53 1.49 -9.43 -10.67
N GLU A 54 1.64 -10.74 -10.90
CA GLU A 54 0.69 -11.72 -10.39
C GLU A 54 1.12 -12.17 -9.00
N LEU A 55 0.25 -11.99 -8.00
CA LEU A 55 0.46 -12.44 -6.63
C LEU A 55 -0.60 -13.45 -6.24
N THR A 56 -0.23 -14.39 -5.36
CA THR A 56 -1.24 -15.17 -4.64
C THR A 56 -1.97 -14.30 -3.62
N GLY A 57 -3.18 -14.66 -3.20
CA GLY A 57 -3.87 -13.92 -2.13
C GLY A 57 -3.08 -13.91 -0.83
N LYS A 58 -2.34 -14.98 -0.54
CA LYS A 58 -1.39 -15.04 0.57
C LYS A 58 -0.27 -14.00 0.44
N GLN A 59 0.36 -13.90 -0.73
CA GLN A 59 1.40 -12.89 -0.98
C GLN A 59 0.84 -11.46 -0.90
N LEU A 60 -0.33 -11.22 -1.49
CA LEU A 60 -1.02 -9.94 -1.39
C LEU A 60 -1.27 -9.56 0.07
N LYS A 61 -1.85 -10.46 0.87
CA LYS A 61 -2.09 -10.21 2.29
C LYS A 61 -0.78 -9.97 3.04
N GLN A 62 0.27 -10.77 2.77
CA GLN A 62 1.59 -10.58 3.38
C GLN A 62 2.16 -9.18 3.08
N TYR A 63 1.98 -8.67 1.86
CA TYR A 63 2.40 -7.32 1.48
C TYR A 63 1.56 -6.25 2.19
N MET A 64 0.24 -6.41 2.28
CA MET A 64 -0.62 -5.48 3.02
C MET A 64 -0.28 -5.43 4.52
N GLU A 65 -0.01 -6.58 5.12
CA GLU A 65 0.42 -6.70 6.52
C GLU A 65 1.78 -6.03 6.74
N TRP A 66 2.74 -6.30 5.86
CA TRP A 66 4.03 -5.61 5.89
C TRP A 66 3.87 -4.10 5.70
N SER A 67 2.95 -3.63 4.85
CA SER A 67 2.66 -2.20 4.75
C SER A 67 2.13 -1.64 6.08
N ALA A 68 1.14 -2.30 6.68
CA ALA A 68 0.52 -1.91 7.94
C ALA A 68 1.49 -1.88 9.13
N ASP A 69 2.52 -2.75 9.11
CA ASP A 69 3.62 -2.74 10.08
C ASP A 69 4.56 -1.54 9.97
N TYR A 70 4.23 -0.55 9.13
CA TYR A 70 4.80 0.79 9.25
C TYR A 70 4.40 1.45 10.57
N PHE A 71 3.24 1.08 11.12
CA PHE A 71 2.77 1.49 12.44
C PHE A 71 3.00 0.38 13.45
N ASP A 72 3.44 0.72 14.66
CA ASP A 72 3.59 -0.23 15.76
C ASP A 72 2.22 -0.66 16.33
N THR A 73 2.18 -1.85 16.95
CA THR A 73 0.97 -2.31 17.64
C THR A 73 0.70 -1.43 18.87
N ILE A 74 -0.54 -0.93 18.97
CA ILE A 74 -1.00 -0.10 20.08
C ILE A 74 -0.83 -0.84 21.40
N GLN A 75 -0.21 -0.17 22.37
CA GLN A 75 -0.05 -0.66 23.74
C GLN A 75 -1.02 0.04 24.69
N ALA A 76 -1.28 -0.58 25.84
CA ALA A 76 -2.07 0.05 26.89
C ALA A 76 -1.41 1.39 27.31
N GLY A 77 -2.18 2.47 27.22
CA GLY A 77 -1.72 3.82 27.54
C GLY A 77 -1.21 4.64 26.34
N ASP A 78 -1.11 4.05 25.14
CA ASP A 78 -0.87 4.82 23.92
C ASP A 78 -2.06 5.77 23.67
N LYS A 79 -1.76 7.05 23.43
CA LYS A 79 -2.76 8.09 23.09
C LYS A 79 -2.91 8.30 21.58
N ASP A 80 -1.85 7.98 20.85
CA ASP A 80 -1.71 8.16 19.40
C ASP A 80 -1.03 6.92 18.81
N TYR A 81 -1.16 6.74 17.48
CA TYR A 81 -0.39 5.72 16.76
C TYR A 81 1.10 6.08 16.73
N ARG A 82 1.95 5.06 16.61
CA ARG A 82 3.41 5.22 16.57
C ARG A 82 3.95 4.61 15.28
N TYR A 83 4.93 5.27 14.68
CA TYR A 83 5.67 4.71 13.56
C TYR A 83 6.70 3.71 14.07
N ASN A 84 6.90 2.64 13.31
CA ASN A 84 8.00 1.70 13.54
C ASN A 84 9.34 2.46 13.56
N ALA A 85 10.12 2.30 14.63
CA ALA A 85 11.29 3.13 14.89
C ALA A 85 12.38 3.10 13.80
N VAL A 86 12.47 1.99 13.04
CA VAL A 86 13.41 1.85 11.92
C VAL A 86 12.80 2.42 10.64
N ARG A 87 11.58 2.01 10.30
CA ARG A 87 10.92 2.42 9.05
C ARG A 87 10.50 3.89 9.04
N GLY A 88 10.11 4.43 10.20
CA GLY A 88 9.77 5.85 10.37
C GLY A 88 10.96 6.79 10.21
N LYS A 89 12.21 6.29 10.39
CA LYS A 89 13.44 7.05 10.13
C LYS A 89 13.97 6.89 8.70
N SER A 90 13.36 6.02 7.89
CA SER A 90 13.74 5.81 6.50
C SER A 90 13.46 7.05 5.66
N LYS A 91 14.33 7.34 4.70
CA LYS A 91 14.08 8.38 3.69
C LYS A 91 12.83 8.09 2.84
N TYR A 92 12.53 6.81 2.62
CA TYR A 92 11.41 6.37 1.80
C TYR A 92 10.28 5.86 2.69
N VAL A 93 9.07 6.39 2.46
CA VAL A 93 7.85 5.93 3.13
C VAL A 93 7.53 4.52 2.66
N THR A 94 7.34 3.63 3.62
CA THR A 94 7.06 2.21 3.32
C THR A 94 5.64 1.80 3.63
N PHE A 95 4.75 2.76 3.88
CA PHE A 95 3.31 2.56 4.03
C PHE A 95 2.61 2.79 2.69
N ASP A 96 2.29 1.71 2.01
CA ASP A 96 1.45 1.72 0.82
C ASP A 96 -0.03 1.57 1.21
N LEU A 97 -0.88 2.34 0.54
CA LEU A 97 -2.32 2.18 0.53
C LEU A 97 -2.73 1.31 -0.67
N PHE A 98 -3.88 0.65 -0.56
CA PHE A 98 -4.34 -0.31 -1.57
C PHE A 98 -5.71 0.08 -2.14
N GLY A 99 -5.83 0.03 -3.46
CA GLY A 99 -7.08 0.22 -4.20
C GLY A 99 -7.58 -1.10 -4.80
N GLY A 100 -8.88 -1.21 -5.06
CA GLY A 100 -9.51 -2.44 -5.60
C GLY A 100 -9.86 -3.47 -4.55
N VAL A 101 -9.59 -3.14 -3.29
CA VAL A 101 -9.91 -3.92 -2.11
C VAL A 101 -10.60 -3.06 -1.06
N SER A 102 -11.39 -3.71 -0.22
CA SER A 102 -11.93 -3.18 1.03
C SER A 102 -11.28 -3.95 2.16
N TYR A 103 -10.79 -3.23 3.17
CA TYR A 103 -10.11 -3.81 4.33
C TYR A 103 -10.06 -2.79 5.48
N ASN A 104 -9.80 -3.28 6.69
CA ASN A 104 -9.51 -2.47 7.86
C ASN A 104 -8.08 -2.75 8.33
N ILE A 105 -7.41 -1.72 8.86
CA ILE A 105 -6.13 -1.89 9.58
C ILE A 105 -6.42 -1.75 11.07
N ASP A 106 -6.35 -2.86 11.80
CA ASP A 106 -6.50 -2.86 13.26
C ASP A 106 -5.13 -2.87 13.94
N LEU A 107 -4.68 -1.70 14.38
CA LEU A 107 -3.38 -1.54 15.04
C LEU A 107 -3.33 -2.16 16.45
N ARG A 108 -4.45 -2.65 16.99
CA ARG A 108 -4.47 -3.40 18.25
C ARG A 108 -4.00 -4.84 18.06
N ASN A 109 -4.06 -5.34 16.82
CA ASN A 109 -3.55 -6.67 16.50
C ASN A 109 -2.01 -6.68 16.42
N PRO A 110 -1.38 -7.85 16.68
CA PRO A 110 0.06 -7.99 16.55
C PRO A 110 0.52 -7.75 15.10
N SER A 111 1.80 -7.39 14.96
CA SER A 111 2.47 -7.29 13.66
C SER A 111 2.28 -8.58 12.84
N GLY A 112 1.99 -8.41 11.55
CA GLY A 112 1.61 -9.50 10.65
C GLY A 112 0.15 -9.95 10.73
N SER A 113 -0.72 -9.30 11.52
CA SER A 113 -2.15 -9.65 11.62
C SER A 113 -3.08 -8.43 11.78
N LYS A 114 -2.68 -7.29 11.24
CA LYS A 114 -3.41 -6.02 11.31
C LYS A 114 -4.46 -5.87 10.22
N ILE A 115 -4.35 -6.57 9.11
CA ILE A 115 -5.31 -6.49 8.01
C ILE A 115 -6.50 -7.41 8.29
N VAL A 116 -7.67 -6.82 8.50
CA VAL A 116 -8.93 -7.52 8.75
C VAL A 116 -10.00 -7.17 7.71
N ASP A 117 -10.97 -8.06 7.55
CA ASP A 117 -12.09 -7.93 6.59
C ASP A 117 -11.66 -7.69 5.13
N LEU A 118 -10.52 -8.26 4.72
CA LEU A 118 -9.97 -8.11 3.38
C LEU A 118 -10.84 -8.80 2.33
N LYS A 119 -11.32 -8.02 1.37
CA LYS A 119 -12.09 -8.47 0.20
C LYS A 119 -11.79 -7.60 -1.01
N LEU A 120 -12.04 -8.11 -2.22
CA LEU A 120 -12.07 -7.28 -3.42
C LEU A 120 -13.21 -6.25 -3.33
N ALA A 121 -13.07 -5.14 -4.08
CA ALA A 121 -14.04 -4.05 -4.08
C ALA A 121 -15.45 -4.50 -4.52
N ASN A 122 -15.54 -5.55 -5.36
CA ASN A 122 -16.80 -6.17 -5.76
C ASN A 122 -17.41 -7.10 -4.69
N GLY A 123 -16.78 -7.24 -3.53
CA GLY A 123 -17.22 -8.08 -2.42
C GLY A 123 -16.70 -9.52 -2.46
N SER A 124 -16.01 -9.96 -3.52
CA SER A 124 -15.41 -11.29 -3.59
C SER A 124 -14.30 -11.47 -2.55
N LEU A 125 -14.22 -12.66 -1.96
CA LEU A 125 -13.18 -12.99 -0.99
C LEU A 125 -11.82 -13.13 -1.69
N ILE A 126 -10.77 -12.73 -0.98
CA ILE A 126 -9.39 -13.02 -1.35
C ILE A 126 -8.99 -14.35 -0.71
N THR A 127 -8.75 -15.37 -1.52
CA THR A 127 -8.31 -16.70 -1.07
C THR A 127 -6.80 -16.82 -1.19
N ASP A 128 -6.17 -17.57 -0.28
CA ASP A 128 -4.71 -17.68 -0.22
C ASP A 128 -4.07 -18.11 -1.55
N ASP A 129 -4.69 -19.06 -2.26
CA ASP A 129 -4.22 -19.60 -3.54
C ASP A 129 -4.73 -18.84 -4.77
N GLY A 130 -5.67 -17.90 -4.58
CA GLY A 130 -6.21 -17.08 -5.66
C GLY A 130 -5.10 -16.25 -6.32
N LYS A 131 -5.20 -16.03 -7.63
CA LYS A 131 -4.25 -15.23 -8.41
C LYS A 131 -4.82 -13.85 -8.68
N TYR A 132 -4.08 -12.83 -8.29
CA TYR A 132 -4.51 -11.43 -8.39
C TYR A 132 -3.45 -10.62 -9.12
N LYS A 133 -3.89 -9.83 -10.08
CA LYS A 133 -3.06 -8.87 -10.81
C LYS A 133 -2.89 -7.62 -9.95
N VAL A 134 -1.69 -7.41 -9.44
CA VAL A 134 -1.36 -6.31 -8.53
C VAL A 134 -0.45 -5.30 -9.23
N GLY A 135 -0.97 -4.08 -9.41
CA GLY A 135 -0.23 -2.94 -9.97
C GLY A 135 0.50 -2.16 -8.87
N MET A 136 1.83 -2.10 -8.93
CA MET A 136 2.64 -1.35 -7.94
C MET A 136 3.89 -0.76 -8.58
N ASN A 137 4.51 0.21 -7.91
CA ASN A 137 5.81 0.72 -8.35
C ASN A 137 6.86 -0.41 -8.34
N SER A 138 7.61 -0.57 -9.43
CA SER A 138 8.63 -1.63 -9.56
C SER A 138 9.74 -1.58 -8.49
N TYR A 139 10.05 -0.40 -7.95
CA TYR A 139 10.97 -0.24 -6.82
C TYR A 139 10.45 -0.95 -5.56
N ARG A 140 9.14 -0.85 -5.30
CA ARG A 140 8.49 -1.54 -4.17
C ARG A 140 8.62 -3.03 -4.33
N PHE A 141 8.29 -3.56 -5.51
CA PHE A 141 8.43 -4.99 -5.79
C PHE A 141 9.87 -5.48 -5.55
N GLY A 142 10.87 -4.72 -6.02
CA GLY A 142 12.29 -5.02 -5.76
C GLY A 142 12.65 -4.98 -4.26
N GLN A 143 12.06 -4.08 -3.48
CA GLN A 143 12.25 -4.04 -2.02
C GLN A 143 11.68 -5.28 -1.32
N LEU A 144 10.55 -5.80 -1.79
CA LEU A 144 9.88 -6.95 -1.17
C LEU A 144 10.56 -8.29 -1.50
N THR A 145 11.20 -8.39 -2.67
CA THR A 145 11.82 -9.63 -3.19
C THR A 145 13.33 -9.75 -2.95
N LYS A 146 14.04 -8.65 -2.69
CA LYS A 146 15.48 -8.69 -2.40
C LYS A 146 15.80 -9.48 -1.13
N LYS A 147 17.08 -9.79 -0.93
CA LYS A 147 17.61 -10.33 0.33
C LYS A 147 17.17 -9.48 1.53
N GLY A 148 16.59 -10.12 2.54
CA GLY A 148 15.97 -9.50 3.72
C GLY A 148 14.56 -8.93 3.49
N GLY A 149 14.00 -9.09 2.29
CA GLY A 149 12.62 -8.75 1.95
C GLY A 149 11.63 -9.83 2.39
N ILE A 150 10.34 -9.47 2.47
CA ILE A 150 9.29 -10.40 2.94
C ILE A 150 9.05 -11.58 2.00
N TRP A 151 9.44 -11.45 0.73
CA TRP A 151 9.34 -12.48 -0.30
C TRP A 151 10.70 -13.04 -0.68
N GLU A 152 11.73 -12.88 0.16
CA GLU A 152 13.01 -13.53 -0.08
C GLU A 152 12.80 -15.05 -0.22
N GLY A 153 13.21 -15.60 -1.37
CA GLY A 153 13.12 -17.04 -1.66
C GLY A 153 11.74 -17.56 -2.04
N GLN A 154 10.77 -16.67 -2.34
CA GLN A 154 9.45 -17.03 -2.87
C GLN A 154 9.35 -16.85 -4.38
#